data_AF-F8EZS1-F1
#
_entry.id   AF-F8EZS1-F1
#
_cell.length_a   1.000
_cell.length_b   1.000
_cell.length_c   1.000
_cell.angle_alpha   90.00
_cell.angle_beta   90.00
_cell.angle_gamma   90.00
#
_symmetry.space_group_name_H-M   'P 1'
#
loop_
_entity.id
_entity.type
_entity.pdbx_description
1 polymer ?
#
loop_
_entity_poly.entity_id
_entity_poly.type
_entity_poly.pdbx_seq_one_letter_code
_entity_poly.pdbx_strand_id
1 'polypeptide(L)'
;MGNRYPGVKQTIGLLLLALFLQVVFSALFTLMFNLLNMPVDSVFITGLANLIALGIIIFRSVKHLGGDFKNSYALNSFNWKYIIVGIVFAVGISIIISEIDNLTRVILPMPQFVQTIYNSMVHAEVNV
;
A
#
# COMPACT_ATOMS: atom_id res chain seq x y z
N MET A 1 -32.49 -8.40 12.82
CA MET A 1 -32.29 -6.94 12.83
C MET A 1 -31.90 -6.53 11.43
N GLY A 2 -32.71 -5.70 10.77
CA GLY A 2 -32.52 -5.41 9.34
C GLY A 2 -31.20 -4.73 9.06
N ASN A 3 -30.40 -5.28 8.14
CA ASN A 3 -29.20 -4.67 7.57
C ASN A 3 -29.59 -3.35 6.91
N ARG A 4 -29.63 -2.25 7.67
CA ARG A 4 -29.68 -0.91 7.13
C ARG A 4 -28.29 -0.58 6.61
N TYR A 5 -28.10 -0.75 5.30
CA TYR A 5 -26.97 -0.15 4.59
C TYR A 5 -26.90 1.34 4.97
N PRO A 6 -25.69 1.89 5.21
CA PRO A 6 -25.55 3.30 5.54
C PRO A 6 -26.20 4.14 4.44
N GLY A 7 -27.02 5.10 4.84
CA GLY A 7 -27.65 6.02 3.89
C GLY A 7 -26.57 6.82 3.14
N VAL A 8 -26.87 7.27 1.92
CA VAL A 8 -25.92 7.98 1.04
C VAL A 8 -25.16 9.10 1.76
N LYS A 9 -25.83 9.85 2.65
CA LYS A 9 -25.21 10.91 3.46
C LYS A 9 -24.14 10.38 4.44
N GLN A 10 -24.38 9.24 5.08
CA GLN A 10 -23.40 8.60 5.96
C GLN A 10 -22.20 8.07 5.17
N THR A 11 -22.44 7.49 4.00
CA THR A 11 -21.37 7.00 3.12
C THR A 11 -20.46 8.15 2.66
N ILE A 12 -21.04 9.27 2.23
CA ILE A 12 -20.27 10.46 1.85
C ILE A 12 -19.48 11.00 3.05
N GLY A 13 -20.09 11.07 4.24
CA GLY A 13 -19.41 11.51 5.45
C GLY A 13 -18.22 10.61 5.83
N LEU A 14 -18.38 9.29 5.72
CA LEU A 14 -17.31 8.33 5.98
C LEU A 14 -16.17 8.44 4.95
N LEU A 15 -16.50 8.65 3.67
CA LEU A 15 -15.51 8.86 2.62
C LEU A 15 -14.69 10.13 2.84
N LEU A 16 -15.36 11.25 3.17
CA LEU A 16 -14.67 12.50 3.48
C LEU A 16 -13.78 12.37 4.72
N LEU A 17 -14.25 11.68 5.76
CA LEU A 17 -13.45 11.39 6.95
C LEU A 17 -12.23 10.53 6.62
N ALA A 18 -12.38 9.53 5.75
CA ALA A 18 -11.29 8.68 5.30
C ALA A 18 -10.23 9.48 4.55
N LEU A 19 -10.64 10.28 3.57
CA LEU A 19 -9.73 11.15 2.81
C LEU A 19 -9.00 12.12 3.74
N PHE A 20 -9.71 12.74 4.67
CA PHE A 20 -9.11 13.64 5.65
C PHE A 20 -8.05 12.94 6.50
N LEU A 21 -8.36 11.76 7.07
CA LEU A 21 -7.41 10.98 7.85
C LEU A 21 -6.18 10.55 7.02
N GLN A 22 -6.39 10.13 5.78
CA GLN A 22 -5.29 9.74 4.88
C GLN A 22 -4.33 10.90 4.64
N VAL A 23 -4.85 12.10 4.33
CA VAL A 23 -4.03 13.30 4.13
C VAL A 23 -3.28 13.68 5.42
N VAL A 24 -3.97 13.66 6.56
CA VAL A 24 -3.35 14.00 7.86
C VAL A 24 -2.22 13.03 8.21
N PHE A 25 -2.45 11.72 8.10
CA PHE A 25 -1.41 10.74 8.41
C PHE A 25 -0.26 10.76 7.42
N SER A 26 -0.54 10.96 6.12
CA SER A 26 0.50 11.09 5.11
C SER A 26 1.40 12.31 5.39
N ALA A 27 0.81 13.45 5.75
CA ALA A 27 1.56 14.64 6.14
C ALA A 27 2.40 14.40 7.41
N LEU A 28 1.82 13.77 8.44
CA LEU A 28 2.52 13.45 9.68
C LEU A 28 3.69 12.49 9.45
N PHE A 29 3.52 11.44 8.64
CA PHE A 29 4.59 10.52 8.30
C PHE A 29 5.67 11.18 7.47
N THR A 30 5.30 12.00 6.48
CA THR A 30 6.29 12.75 5.70
C THR A 30 7.15 13.62 6.62
N LEU A 31 6.54 14.33 7.57
CA LEU A 31 7.25 15.17 8.55
C LEU A 31 8.16 14.32 9.45
N MET A 32 7.66 13.18 9.93
CA MET A 32 8.43 12.26 10.79
C MET A 32 9.63 11.65 10.06
N PHE A 33 9.47 11.18 8.82
CA PHE A 33 10.55 10.59 8.02
C PHE A 33 11.61 11.63 7.66
N ASN A 34 11.19 12.87 7.33
CA ASN A 34 12.10 13.99 7.12
C ASN A 34 12.93 14.30 8.39
N LEU A 35 12.30 14.33 9.57
CA LEU A 35 12.99 14.54 10.84
C LEU A 35 14.02 13.44 11.15
N LEU A 36 13.80 12.22 10.66
CA LEU A 36 14.68 11.07 10.84
C LEU A 36 15.73 10.93 9.72
N ASN A 37 15.78 11.86 8.75
CA ASN A 37 16.63 11.78 7.55
C ASN A 37 16.48 10.43 6.79
N MET A 38 15.27 9.85 6.83
CA MET A 38 14.98 8.63 6.08
C MET A 38 14.48 8.96 4.67
N PRO A 39 14.79 8.14 3.67
CA PRO A 39 14.25 8.33 2.33
C PRO A 39 12.73 8.26 2.36
N VAL A 40 12.09 9.31 1.87
CA VAL A 40 10.64 9.47 1.82
C VAL A 40 10.12 8.78 0.56
N ASP A 41 9.81 7.49 0.65
CA ASP A 41 9.08 6.80 -0.42
C ASP A 41 7.58 7.14 -0.33
N SER A 42 7.08 7.84 -1.34
CA SER A 42 5.69 8.31 -1.41
C SER A 42 4.69 7.16 -1.43
N VAL A 43 5.06 6.01 -2.03
CA VAL A 43 4.19 4.83 -2.11
C VAL A 43 4.06 4.18 -0.74
N PHE A 44 5.18 4.01 -0.04
CA PHE A 44 5.21 3.41 1.29
C PHE A 44 4.44 4.26 2.32
N ILE A 45 4.69 5.58 2.34
CA ILE A 45 4.03 6.50 3.27
C ILE A 45 2.53 6.55 3.03
N THR A 46 2.12 6.62 1.76
CA THR A 46 0.70 6.60 1.39
C THR A 46 0.05 5.28 1.80
N GLY A 47 0.73 4.15 1.59
CA GLY A 47 0.28 2.83 2.04
C GLY A 47 0.07 2.76 3.55
N LEU A 48 1.03 3.27 4.33
CA LEU A 48 0.96 3.30 5.79
C LEU A 48 -0.18 4.20 6.30
N ALA A 49 -0.31 5.40 5.71
CA ALA A 49 -1.37 6.35 6.02
C ALA A 49 -2.76 5.75 5.75
N ASN A 50 -2.92 5.07 4.62
CA ASN A 50 -4.17 4.40 4.26
C ASN A 50 -4.53 3.29 5.24
N LEU A 51 -3.56 2.44 5.61
CA LEU A 51 -3.78 1.34 6.54
C LEU A 51 -4.26 1.85 7.90
N ILE A 52 -3.63 2.91 8.42
CA ILE A 52 -3.98 3.50 9.71
C ILE A 52 -5.31 4.23 9.65
N ALA A 53 -5.57 5.02 8.60
CA ALA A 53 -6.83 5.73 8.42
C ALA A 53 -8.03 4.76 8.37
N LEU A 54 -7.93 3.69 7.56
CA LEU A 54 -8.97 2.67 7.47
C LEU A 54 -9.11 1.87 8.77
N GLY A 55 -7.99 1.51 9.40
CA GLY A 55 -7.99 0.83 10.69
C GLY A 55 -8.75 1.61 11.77
N ILE A 56 -8.53 2.93 11.85
CA ILE A 56 -9.23 3.82 12.79
C ILE A 56 -10.73 3.89 12.48
N ILE A 57 -11.10 3.99 11.20
CA ILE A 57 -12.52 4.05 10.80
C ILE A 57 -13.24 2.75 11.15
N ILE A 58 -12.63 1.60 10.84
CA ILE A 58 -13.20 0.29 11.16
C ILE A 58 -13.33 0.15 12.69
N PHE A 59 -12.26 0.42 13.44
CA PHE A 59 -12.26 0.33 14.89
C PHE A 59 -13.32 1.23 15.54
N ARG A 60 -13.41 2.49 15.10
CA ARG A 60 -14.43 3.44 15.57
C ARG A 60 -15.83 2.94 15.26
N SER A 61 -16.05 2.38 14.06
CA SER A 61 -17.35 1.86 13.63
C SER A 61 -17.79 0.70 14.52
N VAL A 62 -16.89 -0.24 14.83
CA VAL A 62 -17.14 -1.37 15.75
C VAL A 62 -17.56 -0.85 17.13
N LYS A 63 -16.78 0.09 17.68
CA LYS A 63 -17.06 0.68 18.99
C LYS A 63 -18.41 1.40 19.02
N HIS A 64 -18.80 2.06 17.93
CA HIS A 64 -20.06 2.79 17.86
C HIS A 64 -21.28 1.87 17.74
N LEU A 65 -21.12 0.72 17.09
CA LEU A 65 -22.16 -0.31 16.93
C LEU A 65 -22.32 -1.19 18.18
N GLY A 66 -21.45 -1.05 19.19
CA GLY A 66 -21.53 -1.76 20.47
C GLY A 66 -21.33 -3.28 20.35
N GLY A 67 -20.89 -3.76 19.19
CA GLY A 67 -20.66 -5.18 18.93
C GLY A 67 -19.21 -5.57 19.22
N ASP A 68 -19.00 -6.82 19.61
CA ASP A 68 -17.66 -7.41 19.62
C ASP A 68 -17.08 -7.40 18.20
N PHE A 69 -15.82 -7.01 18.05
CA PHE A 69 -15.13 -6.98 16.75
C PHE A 69 -15.20 -8.33 16.02
N LYS A 70 -15.09 -9.44 16.76
CA LYS A 70 -15.21 -10.83 16.27
C LYS A 70 -16.63 -11.23 15.89
N ASN A 71 -17.65 -10.62 16.48
CA ASN A 71 -19.06 -10.92 16.19
C ASN A 71 -19.62 -10.01 15.09
N SER A 72 -19.08 -8.79 14.98
CA SER A 72 -19.47 -7.79 13.98
C SER A 72 -18.82 -8.04 12.63
N TYR A 73 -17.60 -8.58 12.63
CA TYR A 73 -16.89 -9.03 11.44
C TYR A 73 -16.65 -10.52 11.64
N ALA A 74 -17.09 -11.37 10.71
CA ALA A 74 -16.84 -12.81 10.71
C ALA A 74 -15.36 -13.15 10.44
N LEU A 75 -14.47 -12.48 11.17
CA LEU A 75 -13.03 -12.65 11.14
C LEU A 75 -12.73 -13.88 11.99
N ASN A 76 -12.68 -15.03 11.33
CA ASN A 76 -12.05 -16.21 11.89
C ASN A 76 -10.66 -15.84 12.41
N SER A 77 -10.24 -16.49 13.51
CA SER A 77 -8.90 -16.31 14.07
C SER A 77 -7.85 -16.50 12.98
N PHE A 78 -7.23 -15.39 12.57
CA PHE A 78 -6.24 -15.40 11.52
C PHE A 78 -4.99 -16.13 12.01
N ASN A 79 -4.60 -17.21 11.32
CA ASN A 79 -3.43 -17.98 11.69
C ASN A 79 -2.18 -17.33 11.09
N TRP A 80 -1.38 -16.69 11.96
CA TRP A 80 -0.14 -16.00 11.61
C TRP A 80 0.86 -16.84 10.80
N LYS A 81 0.78 -18.17 10.88
CA LYS A 81 1.59 -19.08 10.04
C LYS A 81 1.39 -18.80 8.55
N TYR A 82 0.19 -18.40 8.13
CA TYR A 82 -0.07 -18.07 6.72
C TYR A 82 0.60 -16.78 6.26
N ILE A 83 0.90 -15.81 7.15
CA ILE A 83 1.71 -14.63 6.78
C ILE A 83 3.12 -15.07 6.42
N ILE A 84 3.72 -15.94 7.24
CA ILE A 84 5.07 -16.44 6.99
C ILE A 84 5.12 -17.17 5.65
N VAL A 85 4.15 -18.04 5.39
CA VAL A 85 4.02 -18.73 4.10
C VAL A 85 3.86 -17.73 2.95
N GLY A 86 3.03 -16.69 3.12
CA GLY A 86 2.83 -15.65 2.12
C GLY A 86 4.10 -14.84 1.83
N ILE A 87 4.88 -14.49 2.85
CA ILE A 87 6.16 -13.78 2.70
C ILE A 87 7.16 -14.65 1.94
N VAL A 88 7.31 -15.92 2.35
CA VAL A 88 8.22 -16.86 1.68
C VAL A 88 7.82 -17.04 0.21
N PHE A 89 6.53 -17.18 -0.06
CA PHE A 89 6.00 -17.31 -1.41
C PHE A 89 6.25 -16.04 -2.26
N ALA A 90 6.00 -14.85 -1.70
CA ALA A 90 6.22 -13.57 -2.39
C ALA A 90 7.71 -13.36 -2.72
N VAL A 91 8.61 -13.67 -1.79
CA VAL A 91 10.06 -13.62 -2.02
C VAL A 91 10.46 -14.62 -3.10
N GLY A 92 9.98 -15.87 -3.01
CA GLY A 92 10.25 -16.90 -4.02
C GLY A 92 9.80 -16.50 -5.42
N ILE A 93 8.58 -15.97 -5.56
CA ILE A 93 8.07 -15.44 -6.82
C ILE A 93 8.92 -14.27 -7.32
N SER A 94 9.32 -13.36 -6.44
CA SER A 94 10.13 -12.20 -6.83
C SER A 94 11.48 -12.62 -7.41
N ILE A 95 12.11 -13.65 -6.83
CA ILE A 95 13.34 -14.25 -7.36
C ILE A 95 13.09 -14.88 -8.72
N ILE A 96 12.03 -15.69 -8.87
CA ILE A 96 11.71 -16.33 -10.15
C ILE A 96 11.46 -15.28 -11.23
N ILE A 97 10.71 -14.22 -10.93
CA ILE A 97 10.47 -13.11 -11.88
C ILE A 97 11.78 -12.42 -12.24
N SER A 98 12.66 -12.19 -11.27
CA SER A 98 13.99 -11.60 -11.53
C SER A 98 14.84 -12.49 -12.44
N GLU A 99 14.82 -13.80 -12.27
CA GLU A 99 15.55 -14.73 -13.14
C GLU A 99 14.93 -14.84 -14.52
N ILE A 100 13.59 -14.80 -14.62
CA ILE A 100 12.90 -14.72 -15.91
C ILE A 100 13.29 -13.44 -16.63
N ASP A 101 13.31 -12.29 -15.96
CA ASP A 101 13.76 -11.01 -16.56
C ASP A 101 15.19 -11.14 -17.10
N ASN A 102 16.08 -11.71 -16.30
CA ASN A 102 17.47 -11.92 -16.67
C ASN A 102 17.60 -12.86 -17.89
N LEU A 103 16.85 -13.96 -17.90
CA LEU A 103 16.81 -14.90 -19.03
C LEU A 103 16.23 -14.25 -20.30
N THR A 104 15.19 -13.44 -20.18
CA THR A 104 14.64 -12.69 -21.33
C THR A 104 15.64 -11.70 -21.90
N ARG A 105 16.49 -11.06 -21.08
CA ARG A 105 17.54 -10.16 -21.58
C ARG A 105 18.64 -10.91 -22.34
N VAL A 106 18.90 -12.16 -22.00
CA VAL A 106 19.86 -13.01 -22.72
C VAL A 106 19.30 -13.46 -24.07
N ILE A 107 18.02 -13.85 -24.12
CA ILE A 107 17.38 -14.33 -25.36
C ILE A 107 16.99 -13.17 -26.28
N LEU A 108 16.52 -12.07 -25.72
CA LEU A 108 16.10 -10.85 -26.41
C LEU A 108 16.92 -9.67 -25.86
N PRO A 109 18.17 -9.51 -26.32
CA PRO A 109 18.98 -8.37 -25.92
C PRO A 109 18.32 -7.07 -26.37
N MET A 110 18.41 -6.06 -25.52
CA MET A 110 17.85 -4.74 -25.80
C MET A 110 18.43 -4.20 -27.13
N PRO A 111 17.61 -3.86 -28.13
CA PRO A 111 18.11 -3.33 -29.39
C PRO A 111 18.91 -2.04 -29.14
N GLN A 112 20.03 -1.87 -29.85
CA GLN A 112 20.94 -0.73 -29.66
C GLN A 112 20.22 0.63 -29.70
N PHE A 113 19.22 0.78 -30.58
CA PHE A 113 18.39 1.98 -30.66
C PHE A 113 17.69 2.33 -29.34
N VAL A 114 17.14 1.32 -28.63
CA VAL A 114 16.45 1.55 -27.35
C VAL A 114 17.47 1.86 -26.25
N GLN A 115 18.65 1.22 -26.26
CA GLN A 115 19.74 1.55 -25.33
C GLN A 115 20.20 3.00 -25.49
N THR A 116 20.35 3.48 -26.73
CA THR A 116 20.74 4.87 -27.00
C THR A 116 19.70 5.84 -26.47
N ILE A 117 18.40 5.58 -26.67
CA ILE A 117 17.32 6.42 -26.14
C ILE A 117 17.35 6.42 -24.60
N TYR A 118 17.42 5.24 -23.97
CA TYR A 118 17.42 5.12 -22.52
C TYR A 118 18.61 5.86 -21.89
N ASN A 119 19.83 5.65 -22.42
CA ASN A 119 21.02 6.34 -21.94
C ASN A 119 20.95 7.85 -22.15
N SER A 120 20.33 8.31 -23.26
CA SER A 120 20.15 9.74 -23.50
C SER A 120 19.19 10.39 -22.50
N MET A 121 18.18 9.66 -21.99
CA MET A 121 17.25 10.16 -20.97
C MET A 121 17.89 10.16 -19.58
N VAL A 122 18.58 9.08 -19.20
CA VAL A 122 19.23 8.97 -17.88
C VAL A 122 20.38 9.96 -17.71
N HIS A 123 21.19 10.19 -18.75
CA HIS A 123 22.27 11.18 -18.69
C HIS A 123 21.81 12.64 -18.86
N ALA A 124 20.58 12.87 -19.36
CA ALA A 124 19.99 14.21 -19.37
C ALA A 124 19.57 14.68 -17.97
N GLU A 125 19.21 13.76 -17.06
CA GLU A 125 18.83 14.10 -15.67
C GLU A 125 20.03 14.40 -14.76
N VAL A 126 21.26 14.04 -15.15
CA VAL A 126 22.48 14.26 -14.32
C VAL A 126 23.10 15.65 -14.54
N ASN A 127 22.66 16.40 -15.55
CA ASN A 127 23.20 17.72 -15.91
C ASN A 127 22.23 18.90 -15.68
N VAL A 128 21.32 18.78 -14.71
CA VAL A 128 20.51 19.91 -14.20
C VAL A 128 20.74 20.09 -12.70
#